data_AF-A0A067PDB0-F1
#
_entry.id   AF-A0A067PDB0-F1
#
_cell.length_a   1.000
_cell.length_b   1.000
_cell.length_c   1.000
_cell.angle_alpha   90.00
_cell.angle_beta   90.00
_cell.angle_gamma   90.00
#
_symmetry.space_group_name_H-M   'P 1'
#
loop_
_entity.id
_entity.type
_entity.pdbx_description
1 polymer ?
#
loop_
_entity_poly.entity_id
_entity_poly.type
_entity_poly.pdbx_seq_one_letter_code
_entity_poly.pdbx_strand_id
1 'polypeptide(L)'
;PKRFRRNLRVSPDTFDALWDRIQHDVVFMSTGPKEQMSVDKQLAIALYRFGHFGNAASVESVAQWAGTSAGMVVNATRRVMSAFLALHDDVIHWPSAAAKEAAKEWVEAASCAAWRDGYCFVDGTLVPLAEKPGFHGEAYFDRKSNYSLNVQ
;
A
#
# COMPACT_ATOMS: atom_id res chain seq x y z
N PRO A 1 10.90 -17.16 -5.92
CA PRO A 1 10.30 -15.84 -6.26
C PRO A 1 8.79 -15.84 -6.59
N LYS A 2 8.29 -16.60 -7.58
CA LYS A 2 6.88 -16.56 -8.01
C LYS A 2 5.88 -16.94 -6.90
N ARG A 3 6.12 -18.04 -6.19
CA ARG A 3 5.26 -18.48 -5.07
C ARG A 3 5.24 -17.49 -3.90
N PHE A 4 6.41 -16.90 -3.60
CA PHE A 4 6.55 -15.88 -2.56
C PHE A 4 5.70 -14.65 -2.88
N ARG A 5 5.86 -14.09 -4.08
CA ARG A 5 5.04 -12.96 -4.56
C ARG A 5 3.55 -13.29 -4.62
N ARG A 6 3.19 -14.50 -5.05
CA ARG A 6 1.79 -14.93 -5.08
C ARG A 6 1.17 -14.92 -3.68
N ASN A 7 1.89 -15.46 -2.69
CA ASN A 7 1.38 -15.64 -1.35
C ASN A 7 1.44 -14.33 -0.53
N LEU A 8 2.56 -13.60 -0.59
CA LEU A 8 2.81 -12.43 0.28
C LEU A 8 2.62 -11.09 -0.44
N ARG A 9 2.34 -11.09 -1.75
CA ARG A 9 2.13 -9.90 -2.60
C ARG A 9 3.31 -8.92 -2.70
N VAL A 10 4.47 -9.31 -2.19
CA VAL A 10 5.73 -8.54 -2.27
C VAL A 10 6.85 -9.41 -2.83
N SER A 11 7.90 -8.79 -3.38
CA SER A 11 9.14 -9.50 -3.71
C SER A 11 9.90 -9.89 -2.43
N PRO A 12 10.83 -10.86 -2.50
CA PRO A 12 11.74 -11.14 -1.39
C PRO A 12 12.50 -9.89 -0.93
N ASP A 13 13.09 -9.13 -1.85
CA ASP A 13 13.84 -7.92 -1.50
C ASP A 13 12.99 -6.86 -0.79
N THR A 14 11.73 -6.68 -1.21
CA THR A 14 10.79 -5.79 -0.52
C THR A 14 10.42 -6.34 0.86
N PHE A 15 10.27 -7.65 1.00
CA PHE A 15 10.00 -8.27 2.29
C PHE A 15 11.16 -8.05 3.27
N ASP A 16 12.40 -8.25 2.82
CA ASP A 16 13.60 -8.06 3.64
C ASP A 16 13.74 -6.59 4.06
N ALA A 17 13.46 -5.65 3.15
CA ALA A 17 13.45 -4.22 3.46
C ALA A 17 12.35 -3.84 4.48
N LEU A 18 11.15 -4.43 4.38
CA LEU A 18 10.08 -4.21 5.36
C LEU A 18 10.44 -4.81 6.71
N TRP A 19 11.00 -6.01 6.73
CA TRP A 19 11.46 -6.67 7.95
C TRP A 19 12.52 -5.83 8.66
N ASP A 20 13.52 -5.33 7.93
CA ASP A 20 14.60 -4.53 8.48
C ASP A 20 14.09 -3.25 9.17
N ARG A 21 13.03 -2.65 8.62
CA ARG A 21 12.38 -1.46 9.18
C ARG A 21 11.60 -1.71 10.47
N ILE A 22 11.13 -2.93 10.73
CA ILE A 22 10.22 -3.22 11.85
C ILE A 22 10.79 -4.19 12.89
N GLN A 23 11.86 -4.93 12.58
CA GLN A 23 12.36 -6.02 13.43
C GLN A 23 12.73 -5.61 14.85
N HIS A 24 13.08 -4.34 15.07
CA HIS A 24 13.48 -3.77 16.36
C HIS A 24 12.34 -3.06 17.10
N ASP A 25 11.11 -3.08 16.57
CA ASP A 25 9.97 -2.44 17.23
C ASP A 25 9.62 -3.16 18.55
N VAL A 26 9.35 -2.37 19.60
CA VAL A 26 9.01 -2.84 20.95
C VAL A 26 7.80 -3.77 20.97
N VAL A 27 6.90 -3.67 19.98
CA VAL A 27 5.71 -4.52 19.85
C VAL A 27 6.04 -6.00 19.58
N PHE A 28 7.28 -6.28 19.18
CA PHE A 28 7.78 -7.63 18.97
C PHE A 28 8.58 -8.20 20.16
N MET A 29 8.81 -7.41 21.20
CA MET A 29 9.49 -7.86 22.41
C MET A 29 8.52 -8.64 23.31
N SER A 30 8.88 -9.89 23.65
CA SER A 30 8.09 -10.70 24.59
C SER A 30 8.28 -10.19 26.01
N THR A 31 7.17 -9.95 26.72
CA THR A 31 7.18 -9.60 28.15
C THR A 31 7.00 -10.81 29.06
N GLY A 32 6.74 -11.99 28.49
CA GLY A 32 6.46 -13.22 29.24
C GLY A 32 7.57 -14.27 29.13
N PRO A 33 7.43 -15.40 29.84
CA PRO A 33 8.42 -16.47 29.85
C PRO A 33 8.51 -17.23 28.52
N LYS A 34 7.53 -17.07 27.63
CA LYS A 34 7.50 -17.70 26.32
C LYS A 34 8.08 -16.75 25.28
N GLU A 35 9.01 -17.25 24.49
CA GLU A 35 9.53 -16.52 23.33
C GLU A 35 8.41 -16.22 22.34
N GLN A 36 8.45 -15.00 21.80
CA GLN A 36 7.53 -14.59 20.75
C GLN A 36 7.96 -15.18 19.41
N MET A 37 6.99 -15.49 18.55
CA MET A 37 7.27 -15.88 17.16
C MET A 37 8.16 -14.81 16.49
N SER A 38 9.13 -15.25 15.69
CA SER A 38 10.05 -14.34 15.00
C SER A 38 9.32 -13.33 14.10
N VAL A 39 9.89 -12.13 13.95
CA VAL A 39 9.24 -11.00 13.27
C VAL A 39 8.98 -11.29 11.79
N ASP A 40 9.90 -11.97 11.12
CA ASP A 40 9.76 -12.45 9.74
C ASP A 40 8.51 -13.33 9.56
N LYS A 41 8.26 -14.26 10.48
CA LYS A 41 7.07 -15.13 10.43
C LYS A 41 5.79 -14.34 10.69
N GLN A 42 5.80 -13.43 11.66
CA GLN A 42 4.65 -12.55 11.92
C GLN A 42 4.35 -11.65 10.71
N LEU A 43 5.38 -11.08 10.08
CA LEU A 43 5.27 -10.28 8.88
C LEU A 43 4.71 -11.11 7.71
N ALA A 44 5.20 -12.32 7.50
CA ALA A 44 4.69 -13.22 6.46
C ALA A 44 3.21 -13.57 6.68
N ILE A 45 2.79 -13.83 7.91
CA ILE A 45 1.38 -14.08 8.25
C ILE A 45 0.51 -12.87 7.92
N ALA A 46 0.94 -11.66 8.32
CA ALA A 46 0.20 -10.43 8.07
C ALA A 46 0.08 -10.13 6.57
N LEU A 47 1.19 -10.19 5.83
CA LEU A 47 1.21 -9.96 4.38
C LEU A 47 0.41 -11.00 3.62
N TYR A 48 0.47 -12.27 4.02
CA TYR A 48 -0.39 -13.31 3.46
C TYR A 48 -1.86 -12.94 3.65
N ARG A 49 -2.25 -12.55 4.87
CA ARG A 49 -3.63 -12.16 5.17
C ARG A 49 -4.09 -10.94 4.36
N PHE A 50 -3.26 -9.92 4.20
CA PHE A 50 -3.59 -8.72 3.40
C PHE A 50 -3.68 -9.02 1.90
N GLY A 51 -2.93 -10.00 1.43
CA GLY A 51 -2.88 -10.37 0.02
C GLY A 51 -4.03 -11.25 -0.48
N HIS A 52 -4.98 -11.60 0.39
CA HIS A 52 -6.08 -12.50 0.08
C HIS A 52 -7.42 -11.87 0.47
N PHE A 53 -8.50 -12.38 -0.13
CA PHE A 53 -9.87 -11.94 0.12
C PHE A 53 -10.79 -13.16 0.35
N GLY A 54 -11.97 -12.90 0.93
CA GLY A 54 -12.96 -13.95 1.22
C GLY A 54 -12.42 -15.01 2.18
N ASN A 55 -12.79 -16.27 1.93
CA ASN A 55 -12.42 -17.40 2.81
C ASN A 55 -10.91 -17.61 2.93
N ALA A 56 -10.11 -17.22 1.94
CA ALA A 56 -8.66 -17.33 1.99
C ALA A 56 -8.01 -16.35 2.98
N ALA A 57 -8.71 -15.26 3.34
CA ALA A 57 -8.29 -14.27 4.32
C ALA A 57 -8.85 -14.52 5.73
N SER A 58 -9.67 -15.56 5.91
CA SER A 58 -10.19 -15.91 7.24
C SER A 58 -9.05 -16.29 8.18
N VAL A 59 -9.26 -16.03 9.47
CA VAL A 59 -8.23 -16.28 10.48
C VAL A 59 -7.88 -17.77 10.53
N GLU A 60 -8.88 -18.64 10.39
CA GLU A 60 -8.71 -20.10 10.36
C GLU A 60 -7.89 -20.57 9.15
N SER A 61 -8.20 -20.07 7.95
CA SER A 61 -7.45 -20.44 6.73
C SER A 61 -6.00 -19.99 6.80
N VAL A 62 -5.75 -18.78 7.30
CA VAL A 62 -4.39 -18.26 7.48
C VAL A 62 -3.64 -19.03 8.57
N ALA A 63 -4.31 -19.40 9.66
CA ALA A 63 -3.74 -20.22 10.73
C ALA A 63 -3.33 -21.60 10.22
N GLN A 64 -4.18 -22.23 9.40
CA GLN A 64 -3.87 -23.51 8.75
C GLN A 64 -2.69 -23.39 7.79
N TRP A 65 -2.65 -22.34 6.97
CA TRP A 65 -1.54 -22.08 6.06
C TRP A 65 -0.21 -21.86 6.80
N ALA A 66 -0.24 -21.11 7.90
CA ALA A 66 0.94 -20.76 8.69
C ALA A 66 1.34 -21.83 9.73
N GLY A 67 0.54 -22.88 9.92
CA GLY A 67 0.79 -23.91 10.94
C GLY A 67 0.76 -23.35 12.38
N THR A 68 -0.16 -22.42 12.66
CA THR A 68 -0.23 -21.71 13.94
C THR A 68 -1.67 -21.61 14.47
N SER A 69 -1.86 -21.01 15.65
CA SER A 69 -3.20 -20.79 16.20
C SER A 69 -3.87 -19.55 15.61
N ALA A 70 -5.21 -19.55 15.58
CA ALA A 70 -6.00 -18.38 15.17
C ALA A 70 -5.64 -17.11 15.97
N GLY A 71 -5.44 -17.25 17.28
CA GLY A 71 -5.00 -16.14 18.14
C GLY A 71 -3.63 -15.57 17.74
N MET A 72 -2.70 -16.43 17.29
CA MET A 72 -1.40 -15.97 16.82
C MET A 72 -1.52 -15.19 15.50
N VAL A 73 -2.40 -15.59 14.58
CA VAL A 73 -2.66 -14.82 13.35
C VAL A 73 -3.18 -13.41 13.66
N VAL A 74 -4.13 -13.31 14.59
CA VAL A 74 -4.68 -12.02 15.02
C VAL A 74 -3.59 -11.16 15.66
N ASN A 75 -2.78 -11.73 16.56
CA ASN A 75 -1.69 -11.03 17.22
C ASN A 75 -0.60 -10.59 16.24
N ALA A 76 -0.16 -11.47 15.34
CA ALA A 76 0.81 -11.14 14.30
C ALA A 76 0.30 -9.97 13.43
N THR A 77 -0.96 -10.02 13.00
CA THR A 77 -1.57 -8.95 12.20
C THR A 77 -1.56 -7.62 12.96
N ARG A 78 -2.00 -7.61 14.22
CA ARG A 78 -2.05 -6.39 15.04
C ARG A 78 -0.67 -5.78 15.25
N ARG A 79 0.32 -6.60 15.61
CA ARG A 79 1.69 -6.16 15.86
C ARG A 79 2.34 -5.58 14.61
N VAL A 80 2.19 -6.25 13.46
CA VAL A 80 2.70 -5.74 12.18
C VAL A 80 2.03 -4.42 11.80
N MET A 81 0.70 -4.30 11.98
CA MET A 81 0.00 -3.03 11.76
C MET A 81 0.51 -1.93 12.67
N SER A 82 0.69 -2.20 13.97
CA SER A 82 1.24 -1.23 14.92
C SER A 82 2.64 -0.77 14.52
N ALA A 83 3.54 -1.69 14.17
CA ALA A 83 4.89 -1.35 13.73
C ALA A 83 4.90 -0.54 12.42
N PHE A 84 4.04 -0.87 11.46
CA PHE A 84 3.90 -0.07 10.24
C PHE A 84 3.32 1.32 10.50
N LEU A 85 2.36 1.45 11.41
CA LEU A 85 1.80 2.75 11.79
C LEU A 85 2.83 3.61 12.52
N ALA A 86 3.77 3.02 13.26
CA ALA A 86 4.87 3.77 13.88
C ALA A 86 5.80 4.43 12.83
N LEU A 87 5.86 3.90 11.61
CA LEU A 87 6.61 4.49 10.49
C LEU A 87 5.82 5.57 9.73
N HIS A 88 4.58 5.87 10.13
CA HIS A 88 3.68 6.73 9.35
C HIS A 88 4.30 8.08 9.04
N ASP A 89 4.83 8.80 10.03
CA ASP A 89 5.30 10.17 9.83
C ASP A 89 6.63 10.23 9.05
N ASP A 90 7.41 9.15 9.07
CA ASP A 90 8.66 9.03 8.31
C ASP A 90 8.41 8.71 6.83
N VAL A 91 7.27 8.08 6.50
CA VAL A 91 6.99 7.54 5.15
C VAL A 91 5.85 8.29 4.46
N ILE A 92 4.87 8.76 5.22
CA ILE A 92 3.67 9.47 4.75
C ILE A 92 3.77 10.92 5.22
N HIS A 93 4.52 11.71 4.46
CA HIS A 93 4.67 13.14 4.69
C HIS A 93 4.52 13.91 3.38
N TRP A 94 4.22 15.21 3.48
CA TRP A 94 4.20 16.08 2.30
C TRP A 94 5.59 16.17 1.67
N PRO A 95 5.69 16.21 0.32
CA PRO A 95 6.98 16.35 -0.34
C PRO A 95 7.59 17.71 -0.02
N SER A 96 8.91 17.73 0.14
CA SER A 96 9.68 18.97 0.32
C SER A 96 9.59 19.85 -0.93
N ALA A 97 9.92 21.14 -0.81
CA ALA A 97 9.94 22.04 -1.97
C ALA A 97 10.86 21.52 -3.09
N ALA A 98 12.03 20.96 -2.73
CA ALA A 98 12.94 20.35 -3.70
C ALA A 98 12.33 19.12 -4.38
N ALA A 99 11.66 18.24 -3.63
CA ALA A 99 10.99 17.07 -4.21
C ALA A 99 9.82 17.46 -5.13
N LYS A 100 9.07 18.52 -4.77
CA LYS A 100 8.02 19.09 -5.62
C LYS A 100 8.61 19.61 -6.93
N GLU A 101 9.67 20.42 -6.88
CA GLU A 101 10.29 20.96 -8.10
C GLU A 101 10.90 19.87 -8.98
N ALA A 102 11.54 18.84 -8.41
CA ALA A 102 12.03 17.70 -9.18
C ALA A 102 10.89 16.94 -9.89
N ALA A 103 9.74 16.76 -9.21
CA ALA A 103 8.57 16.14 -9.82
C ALA A 103 7.97 17.00 -10.94
N LYS A 104 7.94 18.32 -10.76
CA LYS A 104 7.49 19.29 -11.78
C LYS A 104 8.37 19.28 -13.02
N GLU A 105 9.69 19.29 -12.83
CA GLU A 105 10.67 19.16 -13.92
C GLU A 105 10.47 17.87 -14.70
N TRP A 106 10.23 16.76 -14.00
CA TRP A 106 9.93 15.48 -14.64
C TRP A 106 8.63 15.52 -15.45
N VAL A 107 7.54 16.09 -14.90
CA VAL A 107 6.27 16.19 -15.64
C VAL A 107 6.43 17.07 -16.87
N GLU A 108 7.08 18.22 -16.76
CA GLU A 108 7.32 19.11 -17.89
C GLU A 108 8.13 18.42 -18.99
N ALA A 109 9.18 17.66 -18.62
CA ALA A 109 10.01 16.91 -19.56
C ALA A 109 9.27 15.73 -20.21
N ALA A 110 8.40 15.04 -19.46
CA ALA A 110 7.62 13.92 -19.95
C ALA A 110 6.35 14.34 -20.71
N SER A 111 5.91 15.59 -20.57
CA SER A 111 4.69 16.14 -21.18
C SER A 111 4.95 17.51 -21.84
N CYS A 112 4.56 18.62 -21.21
CA CYS A 112 4.90 19.99 -21.62
C CYS A 112 4.84 20.99 -20.45
N ALA A 113 5.34 22.21 -20.67
CA ALA A 113 5.40 23.27 -19.66
C ALA A 113 4.05 23.61 -19.02
N ALA A 114 2.94 23.54 -19.77
CA ALA A 114 1.60 23.81 -19.25
C ALA A 114 1.15 22.79 -18.19
N TRP A 115 1.72 21.58 -18.20
CA TRP A 115 1.43 20.52 -17.25
C TRP A 115 2.41 20.47 -16.08
N ARG A 116 3.39 21.39 -15.99
CA ARG A 116 4.40 21.41 -14.92
C ARG A 116 3.79 21.32 -13.53
N ASP A 117 2.77 22.15 -13.25
CA ASP A 117 2.08 22.14 -11.95
C ASP A 117 1.12 20.95 -11.76
N GLY A 118 1.00 20.09 -12.77
CA GLY A 118 0.32 18.81 -12.73
C GLY A 118 1.11 17.69 -12.03
N TYR A 119 2.24 17.99 -11.40
CA TYR A 119 3.14 17.02 -10.75
C TYR A 119 2.50 16.12 -9.67
N CYS A 120 1.34 16.51 -9.13
CA CYS A 120 0.60 15.73 -8.15
C CYS A 120 -0.61 14.96 -8.72
N PHE A 121 -0.84 15.03 -10.04
CA PHE A 121 -1.90 14.25 -10.67
C PHE A 121 -1.46 12.79 -10.72
N VAL A 122 -2.15 11.97 -9.93
CA VAL A 122 -1.94 10.51 -9.88
C VAL A 122 -3.10 9.81 -10.58
N ASP A 123 -2.88 8.55 -10.97
CA ASP A 123 -3.88 7.73 -11.67
C ASP A 123 -5.30 7.85 -11.06
N GLY A 124 -6.29 8.12 -11.92
CA GLY A 124 -7.68 8.36 -11.54
C GLY A 124 -8.02 9.83 -11.22
N THR A 125 -7.12 10.77 -11.49
CA THR A 125 -7.45 12.21 -11.39
C THR A 125 -8.30 12.62 -12.59
N LEU A 126 -9.54 13.00 -12.30
CA LEU A 126 -10.53 13.43 -13.28
C LEU A 126 -10.37 14.92 -13.56
N VAL A 127 -10.15 15.29 -14.82
CA VAL A 127 -10.14 16.68 -15.28
C VAL A 127 -11.58 17.06 -15.67
N PRO A 128 -12.27 17.93 -14.90
CA PRO A 128 -13.64 18.31 -15.21
C PRO A 128 -13.68 19.12 -16.51
N LEU A 129 -14.66 18.79 -17.35
CA LEU A 129 -15.00 19.52 -18.56
C LEU A 129 -16.07 20.56 -18.23
N ALA A 130 -15.94 21.75 -18.82
CA ALA A 130 -16.92 22.83 -18.64
C ALA A 130 -18.31 22.45 -19.19
N GLU A 131 -18.33 21.61 -20.22
CA GLU A 131 -19.56 21.19 -20.91
C GLU A 131 -19.52 19.71 -21.25
N LYS A 132 -20.71 19.15 -21.48
CA LYS A 132 -20.88 17.80 -21.99
C LYS A 132 -20.25 17.69 -23.38
N PRO A 133 -19.35 16.73 -23.64
CA PRO A 133 -18.86 16.47 -24.99
C PRO A 133 -19.99 16.15 -25.97
N GLY A 134 -19.98 16.80 -27.13
CA GLY A 134 -20.99 16.57 -28.17
C GLY A 134 -20.98 15.15 -28.73
N PHE A 135 -19.82 14.49 -28.73
CA PHE A 135 -19.65 13.10 -29.17
C PHE A 135 -19.52 12.18 -27.95
N HIS A 136 -20.43 11.22 -27.81
CA HIS A 136 -20.48 10.27 -26.69
C HIS A 136 -20.43 10.92 -25.30
N GLY A 137 -21.06 12.07 -25.09
CA GLY A 137 -21.00 12.81 -23.82
C GLY A 137 -21.32 11.98 -22.56
N GLU A 138 -22.22 10.99 -22.65
CA GLU A 138 -22.53 10.08 -21.53
C GLU A 138 -21.32 9.25 -21.07
N ALA A 139 -20.38 8.93 -21.97
CA ALA A 139 -19.18 8.18 -21.63
C ALA A 139 -18.21 8.97 -20.74
N TYR A 140 -18.38 10.30 -20.68
CA TYR A 140 -17.57 11.20 -19.86
C TYR A 140 -18.25 11.56 -18.54
N PHE A 141 -19.46 11.06 -18.29
CA PHE A 141 -20.18 11.34 -17.05
C PHE A 141 -19.65 10.45 -15.92
N ASP A 142 -18.97 11.06 -14.96
CA ASP A 142 -18.30 10.36 -13.87
C ASP A 142 -19.23 10.07 -12.68
N ARG A 143 -18.75 9.24 -11.74
CA ARG A 143 -19.46 8.90 -10.49
C ARG A 143 -19.75 10.13 -9.60
N LYS A 144 -19.04 11.24 -9.80
CA LYS A 144 -19.22 12.50 -9.07
C LYS A 144 -20.22 13.43 -9.76
N SER A 145 -20.93 12.94 -10.78
CA SER A 145 -21.90 13.68 -11.58
C SER A 145 -21.30 14.86 -12.35
N ASN A 146 -20.02 14.78 -12.74
CA ASN A 146 -19.38 15.73 -13.65
C ASN A 146 -19.09 15.09 -15.00
N TYR A 147 -18.98 15.91 -16.03
CA TYR A 147 -18.32 15.47 -17.26
C TYR A 147 -16.82 15.63 -17.06
N SER A 148 -16.03 14.57 -17.17
CA SER A 148 -14.60 14.62 -16.92
C SER A 148 -13.80 13.64 -17.76
N LEU A 149 -12.52 13.96 -17.97
CA LEU A 149 -11.55 13.09 -18.62
C LEU A 149 -10.68 12.42 -17.56
N ASN A 150 -10.47 11.11 -17.72
CA ASN A 150 -9.40 10.44 -17.01
C ASN A 150 -8.09 10.69 -17.75
N VAL A 151 -7.09 11.21 -17.04
CA VAL A 151 -5.74 11.38 -17.55
C VAL A 151 -4.94 10.14 -17.10
N GLN A 152 -4.81 9.17 -18.02
CA GLN A 152 -4.01 7.95 -17.88
C GLN A 152 -3.12 7.78 -19.11
#